data_AF-A0A7C1LH03-F1
#
_entry.id   AF-A0A7C1LH03-F1
#
_cell.length_a   1.000
_cell.length_b   1.000
_cell.length_c   1.000
_cell.angle_alpha   90.00
_cell.angle_beta   90.00
_cell.angle_gamma   90.00
#
_symmetry.space_group_name_H-M   'P 1'
#
loop_
_entity.id
_entity.type
_entity.pdbx_description
1 polymer ?
#
loop_
_entity_poly.entity_id
_entity_poly.type
_entity_poly.pdbx_seq_one_letter_code
_entity_poly.pdbx_strand_id
1 'polypeptide(L)'
;MTNQEIGTNFKENIFKAWQKLILGFFQTSKNNLDPNNAEDLAKIKHNTIILLFRFFFMLYREVKGFLDIKNYHNLHNYSFNQLKLEIANEKYKNSLGTTLWYKIKELFSLINRERDSLYSYDGDLFDPTKNTSLKEWEIEDSYLSDAIDLISRIRDPDFKKLIFVDYSVLKFRFLGTLYEGLLEFELIHSKNGDLSLIKNRGKKKRKGIFYTPKEIVKSIVEDLLKPIVKQKLNEAKHNTQTDSEALLSIKILDNAMGCGYFLEEAVEYLAKELNTILLKEKNCEESSVIDSPTLILAKKKILSQCI
;
A
#
# COMPACT_ATOMS: atom_id res chain seq x y z
N MET A 1 -6.37 -4.14 25.20
CA MET A 1 -6.56 -5.26 24.24
C MET A 1 -5.27 -5.49 23.46
N THR A 2 -4.88 -6.73 23.18
CA THR A 2 -3.67 -7.00 22.39
C THR A 2 -3.89 -6.57 20.93
N ASN A 3 -2.91 -5.93 20.30
CA ASN A 3 -2.92 -5.52 18.87
C ASN A 3 -3.36 -6.63 17.88
N GLN A 4 -3.37 -7.90 18.30
CA GLN A 4 -3.82 -9.06 17.52
C GLN A 4 -5.34 -9.11 17.25
N GLU A 5 -6.21 -8.73 18.20
CA GLU A 5 -7.66 -8.83 18.02
C GLU A 5 -8.19 -7.75 17.05
N ILE A 6 -7.69 -6.52 17.21
CA ILE A 6 -7.90 -5.42 16.26
C ILE A 6 -7.43 -5.82 14.85
N GLY A 7 -6.25 -6.43 14.75
CA GLY A 7 -5.70 -6.89 13.47
C GLY A 7 -6.53 -7.97 12.79
N THR A 8 -7.19 -8.86 13.56
CA THR A 8 -8.03 -9.95 13.02
C THR A 8 -9.36 -9.40 12.50
N ASN A 9 -10.06 -8.58 13.30
CA ASN A 9 -11.31 -7.95 12.88
C ASN A 9 -11.11 -7.04 11.66
N PHE A 10 -10.01 -6.29 11.63
CA PHE A 10 -9.70 -5.43 10.51
C PHE A 10 -9.44 -6.22 9.22
N LYS A 11 -8.74 -7.35 9.33
CA LYS A 11 -8.51 -8.25 8.19
C LYS A 11 -9.83 -8.80 7.63
N GLU A 12 -10.76 -9.21 8.49
CA GLU A 12 -12.10 -9.65 8.05
C GLU A 12 -12.87 -8.54 7.34
N ASN A 13 -12.83 -7.32 7.87
CA ASN A 13 -13.47 -6.18 7.23
C ASN A 13 -12.93 -5.93 5.82
N ILE A 14 -11.62 -6.04 5.62
CA ILE A 14 -11.04 -5.87 4.28
C ILE A 14 -11.52 -6.95 3.32
N PHE A 15 -11.64 -8.20 3.76
CA PHE A 15 -12.22 -9.25 2.91
C PHE A 15 -13.67 -8.96 2.54
N LYS A 16 -14.47 -8.47 3.48
CA LYS A 16 -15.85 -8.04 3.22
C LYS A 16 -15.89 -6.85 2.27
N ALA A 17 -14.99 -5.88 2.43
CA ALA A 17 -14.89 -4.73 1.53
C ALA A 17 -14.57 -5.18 0.11
N TRP A 18 -13.63 -6.12 -0.03
CA TRP A 18 -13.28 -6.70 -1.32
C TRP A 18 -14.46 -7.41 -1.99
N GLN A 19 -15.22 -8.19 -1.22
CA GLN A 19 -16.47 -8.82 -1.71
C GLN A 19 -17.45 -7.78 -2.22
N LYS A 20 -17.67 -6.71 -1.46
CA LYS A 20 -18.58 -5.61 -1.83
C LYS A 20 -18.14 -4.95 -3.13
N LEU A 21 -16.84 -4.72 -3.33
CA LEU A 21 -16.31 -4.19 -4.58
C LEU A 21 -16.58 -5.13 -5.76
N ILE A 22 -16.26 -6.42 -5.61
CA ILE A 22 -16.51 -7.42 -6.67
C ILE A 22 -17.98 -7.46 -7.05
N LEU A 23 -18.87 -7.56 -6.06
CA LEU A 23 -20.32 -7.59 -6.28
C LEU A 23 -20.80 -6.30 -6.95
N GLY A 24 -20.35 -5.13 -6.49
CA GLY A 24 -20.75 -3.85 -7.07
C GLY A 24 -20.36 -3.70 -8.54
N PHE A 25 -19.16 -4.16 -8.92
CA PHE A 25 -18.75 -4.13 -10.33
C PHE A 25 -19.54 -5.11 -11.20
N PHE A 26 -19.92 -6.30 -10.69
CA PHE A 26 -20.79 -7.23 -11.43
C PHE A 26 -22.23 -6.74 -11.58
N GLN A 27 -22.77 -6.11 -10.53
CA GLN A 27 -24.14 -5.60 -10.53
C GLN A 27 -24.31 -4.36 -11.42
N THR A 28 -23.23 -3.62 -11.66
CA THR A 28 -23.26 -2.45 -12.54
C THR A 28 -23.30 -2.89 -14.00
N SER A 29 -24.50 -2.89 -14.58
CA SER A 29 -24.78 -3.39 -15.94
C SER A 29 -23.90 -2.77 -17.04
N LYS A 30 -23.51 -1.50 -16.90
CA LYS A 30 -22.63 -0.80 -17.85
C LYS A 30 -21.25 -1.45 -18.02
N ASN A 31 -20.80 -2.25 -17.05
CA ASN A 31 -19.48 -2.89 -17.09
C ASN A 31 -19.42 -4.11 -18.03
N ASN A 32 -20.58 -4.65 -18.45
CA ASN A 32 -20.68 -5.82 -19.32
C ASN A 32 -19.87 -7.03 -18.82
N LEU A 33 -19.90 -7.29 -17.50
CA LEU A 33 -19.19 -8.41 -16.87
C LEU A 33 -20.13 -9.58 -16.62
N ASP A 34 -19.73 -10.79 -17.02
CA ASP A 34 -20.49 -12.00 -16.75
C ASP A 34 -19.90 -12.74 -15.53
N PRO A 35 -20.67 -12.90 -14.42
CA PRO A 35 -20.20 -13.63 -13.25
C PRO A 35 -19.92 -15.12 -13.51
N ASN A 36 -20.42 -15.69 -14.61
CA ASN A 36 -20.16 -17.08 -15.00
C ASN A 36 -18.93 -17.22 -15.90
N ASN A 37 -18.39 -16.11 -16.42
CA ASN A 37 -17.22 -16.13 -17.29
C ASN A 37 -15.93 -16.14 -16.46
N ALA A 38 -15.11 -17.18 -16.63
CA ALA A 38 -13.86 -17.35 -15.89
C ALA A 38 -12.84 -16.23 -16.15
N GLU A 39 -12.84 -15.64 -17.35
CA GLU A 39 -11.96 -14.53 -17.71
C GLU A 39 -12.40 -13.25 -16.98
N ASP A 40 -13.69 -12.94 -16.94
CA ASP A 40 -14.24 -11.78 -16.23
C ASP A 40 -14.03 -11.92 -14.72
N LEU A 41 -14.21 -13.11 -14.17
CA LEU A 41 -13.89 -13.43 -12.78
C LEU A 41 -12.40 -13.20 -12.45
N ALA A 42 -11.49 -13.57 -13.35
CA ALA A 42 -10.06 -13.31 -13.15
C ALA A 42 -9.74 -11.81 -13.24
N LYS A 43 -10.30 -11.12 -14.24
CA LYS A 43 -10.14 -9.68 -14.45
C LYS A 43 -10.66 -8.86 -13.28
N ILE A 44 -11.88 -9.13 -12.81
CA ILE A 44 -12.49 -8.39 -11.70
C ILE A 44 -11.73 -8.63 -10.40
N LYS A 45 -11.29 -9.87 -10.15
CA LYS A 45 -10.49 -10.24 -8.98
C LYS A 45 -9.18 -9.44 -8.95
N HIS A 46 -8.48 -9.40 -10.07
CA HIS A 46 -7.21 -8.67 -10.19
C HIS A 46 -7.41 -7.15 -9.99
N ASN A 47 -8.36 -6.55 -10.70
CA ASN A 47 -8.61 -5.10 -10.65
C ASN A 47 -9.15 -4.63 -9.30
N THR A 48 -9.99 -5.41 -8.62
CA THR A 48 -10.50 -5.04 -7.28
C THR A 48 -9.44 -5.12 -6.19
N ILE A 49 -8.45 -6.03 -6.33
CA ILE A 49 -7.25 -6.01 -5.48
C ILE A 49 -6.49 -4.71 -5.69
N ILE A 50 -6.19 -4.34 -6.95
CA ILE A 50 -5.51 -3.07 -7.27
C ILE A 50 -6.27 -1.88 -6.68
N LEU A 51 -7.59 -1.86 -6.80
CA LEU A 51 -8.43 -0.81 -6.24
C LEU A 51 -8.31 -0.70 -4.71
N LEU A 52 -8.30 -1.83 -3.99
CA LEU A 52 -8.06 -1.82 -2.53
C LEU A 52 -6.68 -1.26 -2.19
N PHE A 53 -5.64 -1.63 -2.95
CA PHE A 53 -4.30 -1.07 -2.73
C PHE A 53 -4.25 0.44 -2.99
N ARG A 54 -4.99 0.95 -3.98
CA ARG A 54 -5.15 2.40 -4.17
C ARG A 54 -5.79 3.06 -2.94
N PHE A 55 -6.82 2.44 -2.36
CA PHE A 55 -7.44 2.96 -1.13
C PHE A 55 -6.48 2.97 0.05
N PHE A 56 -5.75 1.87 0.30
CA PHE A 56 -4.76 1.83 1.37
C PHE A 56 -3.63 2.83 1.16
N PHE A 57 -3.18 3.01 -0.07
CA PHE A 57 -2.15 3.99 -0.40
C PHE A 57 -2.62 5.41 -0.06
N MET A 58 -3.84 5.79 -0.44
CA MET A 58 -4.40 7.11 -0.11
C MET A 58 -4.57 7.30 1.40
N LEU A 59 -5.16 6.31 2.09
CA LEU A 59 -5.33 6.33 3.55
C LEU A 59 -4.00 6.48 4.27
N TYR A 60 -2.97 5.76 3.82
CA TYR A 60 -1.63 5.84 4.40
C TYR A 60 -0.96 7.20 4.11
N ARG A 61 -1.03 7.68 2.87
CA ARG A 61 -0.40 8.95 2.47
C ARG A 61 -0.99 10.16 3.17
N GLU A 62 -2.32 10.25 3.26
CA GLU A 62 -3.00 11.38 3.91
C GLU A 62 -2.62 11.46 5.39
N VAL A 63 -2.57 10.32 6.08
CA VAL A 63 -2.23 10.27 7.50
C VAL A 63 -0.77 10.67 7.76
N LYS A 64 0.15 10.33 6.85
CA LYS A 64 1.56 10.72 6.98
C LYS A 64 1.86 12.15 6.50
N GLY A 65 0.85 12.89 6.02
CA GLY A 65 1.02 14.23 5.47
C GLY A 65 1.87 14.27 4.20
N PHE A 66 2.00 13.13 3.48
CA PHE A 66 2.77 13.05 2.23
C PHE A 66 1.98 13.55 1.01
N LEU A 67 0.69 13.79 1.16
CA LEU A 67 -0.06 14.60 0.22
C LEU A 67 0.07 16.04 0.68
N ASP A 68 0.66 16.88 -0.16
CA ASP A 68 0.78 18.31 0.12
C ASP A 68 -0.57 19.00 -0.13
N ILE A 69 -1.58 18.60 0.66
CA ILE A 69 -2.97 19.07 0.59
C ILE A 69 -3.04 20.59 0.82
N LYS A 70 -1.98 21.19 1.37
CA LYS A 70 -1.85 22.64 1.52
C LYS A 70 -1.83 23.37 0.17
N ASN A 71 -1.24 22.82 -0.89
CA ASN A 71 -1.35 23.45 -2.22
C ASN A 71 -2.76 23.31 -2.83
N TYR A 72 -3.61 22.48 -2.22
CA TYR A 72 -5.01 22.28 -2.60
C TYR A 72 -5.99 22.95 -1.62
N HIS A 73 -5.57 24.01 -0.90
CA HIS A 73 -6.44 24.76 0.02
C HIS A 73 -7.79 25.21 -0.58
N ASN A 74 -7.92 25.31 -1.92
CA ASN A 74 -9.19 25.61 -2.60
C ASN A 74 -10.06 24.39 -2.94
N LEU A 75 -9.62 23.17 -2.62
CA LEU A 75 -10.23 21.88 -3.02
C LEU A 75 -10.58 21.02 -1.78
N HIS A 76 -11.23 21.62 -0.78
CA HIS A 76 -11.81 20.91 0.38
C HIS A 76 -12.69 19.68 0.03
N ASN A 77 -13.08 19.53 -1.25
CA ASN A 77 -13.88 18.44 -1.77
C ASN A 77 -13.08 17.21 -2.24
N TYR A 78 -11.73 17.26 -2.26
CA TYR A 78 -10.87 16.19 -2.79
C TYR A 78 -9.88 15.67 -1.74
N SER A 79 -10.41 15.07 -0.69
CA SER A 79 -9.64 14.27 0.27
C SER A 79 -10.35 12.94 0.52
N PHE A 80 -9.59 11.86 0.54
CA PHE A 80 -10.11 10.55 0.91
C PHE A 80 -10.59 10.53 2.37
N ASN A 81 -9.93 11.29 3.25
CA ASN A 81 -10.36 11.53 4.63
C ASN A 81 -11.70 12.25 4.69
N GLN A 82 -11.98 13.19 3.77
CA GLN A 82 -13.32 13.80 3.71
C GLN A 82 -14.36 12.78 3.22
N LEU A 83 -14.04 11.98 2.20
CA LEU A 83 -14.95 10.94 1.70
C LEU A 83 -15.31 9.91 2.77
N LYS A 84 -14.35 9.43 3.57
CA LYS A 84 -14.64 8.47 4.65
C LYS A 84 -15.53 9.08 5.74
N LEU A 85 -15.43 10.39 6.00
CA LEU A 85 -16.30 11.10 6.95
C LEU A 85 -17.71 11.25 6.39
N GLU A 86 -17.85 11.58 5.10
CA GLU A 86 -19.15 11.63 4.41
C GLU A 86 -19.86 10.28 4.42
N ILE A 87 -19.12 9.20 4.15
CA ILE A 87 -19.60 7.80 4.20
C ILE A 87 -20.01 7.42 5.62
N ALA A 88 -19.20 7.78 6.62
CA ALA A 88 -19.51 7.52 8.02
C ALA A 88 -20.81 8.18 8.50
N ASN A 89 -21.20 9.29 7.86
CA ASN A 89 -22.45 10.02 8.07
C ASN A 89 -23.59 9.51 7.15
N GLU A 90 -23.45 8.32 6.56
CA GLU A 90 -24.45 7.64 5.74
C GLU A 90 -24.88 8.37 4.45
N LYS A 91 -24.10 9.36 3.97
CA LYS A 91 -24.43 10.19 2.79
C LYS A 91 -24.73 9.38 1.52
N TYR A 92 -24.09 8.23 1.36
CA TYR A 92 -24.14 7.38 0.17
C TYR A 92 -24.96 6.10 0.37
N LYS A 93 -25.57 5.93 1.55
CA LYS A 93 -26.34 4.74 1.90
C LYS A 93 -27.53 4.59 0.96
N ASN A 94 -27.67 3.41 0.36
CA ASN A 94 -28.70 3.10 -0.64
C ASN A 94 -28.67 3.99 -1.91
N SER A 95 -27.58 4.73 -2.16
CA SER A 95 -27.43 5.48 -3.41
C SER A 95 -27.16 4.52 -4.56
N LEU A 96 -28.01 4.58 -5.59
CA LEU A 96 -27.85 3.86 -6.86
C LEU A 96 -27.00 4.64 -7.88
N GLY A 97 -26.57 5.86 -7.53
CA GLY A 97 -25.70 6.69 -8.37
C GLY A 97 -24.26 6.20 -8.37
N THR A 98 -23.42 6.85 -9.17
CA THR A 98 -21.97 6.59 -9.26
C THR A 98 -21.13 7.84 -8.92
N THR A 99 -21.72 8.79 -8.19
CA THR A 99 -21.07 10.08 -7.87
C THR A 99 -19.82 9.90 -7.02
N LEU A 100 -19.86 9.00 -6.02
CA LEU A 100 -18.70 8.66 -5.20
C LEU A 100 -17.60 8.05 -6.05
N TRP A 101 -17.95 7.20 -7.01
CA TRP A 101 -16.98 6.59 -7.91
C TRP A 101 -16.22 7.63 -8.74
N TYR A 102 -16.92 8.60 -9.34
CA TYR A 102 -16.25 9.67 -10.07
C TYR A 102 -15.34 10.53 -9.18
N LYS A 103 -15.76 10.87 -7.96
CA LYS A 103 -14.90 11.59 -7.01
C LYS A 103 -13.59 10.83 -6.72
N ILE A 104 -13.67 9.51 -6.55
CA ILE A 104 -12.49 8.67 -6.34
C ILE A 104 -11.60 8.61 -7.58
N LYS A 105 -12.18 8.49 -8.78
CA LYS A 105 -11.40 8.52 -10.03
C LYS A 105 -10.66 9.85 -10.20
N GLU A 106 -11.26 10.96 -9.80
CA GLU A 106 -10.58 12.26 -9.77
C GLU A 106 -9.41 12.27 -8.77
N LEU A 107 -9.58 11.70 -7.56
CA LEU A 107 -8.45 11.57 -6.62
C LEU A 107 -7.30 10.74 -7.22
N PHE A 108 -7.61 9.65 -7.93
CA PHE A 108 -6.59 8.85 -8.62
C PHE A 108 -5.86 9.67 -9.70
N SER A 109 -6.59 10.49 -10.45
CA SER A 109 -6.01 11.32 -11.51
C SER A 109 -5.08 12.39 -10.93
N LEU A 110 -5.46 13.03 -9.81
CA LEU A 110 -4.65 14.02 -9.10
C LEU A 110 -3.34 13.42 -8.59
N ILE A 111 -3.40 12.27 -7.93
CA ILE A 111 -2.21 11.55 -7.45
C ILE A 111 -1.29 11.17 -8.61
N ASN A 112 -1.85 10.72 -9.73
CA ASN A 112 -1.05 10.35 -10.90
C ASN A 112 -0.38 11.57 -11.58
N ARG A 113 -0.98 12.77 -11.50
CA ARG A 113 -0.39 14.01 -12.02
C ARG A 113 0.75 14.54 -11.15
N GLU A 114 0.74 14.28 -9.85
CA GLU A 114 1.85 14.60 -8.95
C GLU A 114 3.15 13.81 -9.21
N ARG A 115 3.16 12.94 -10.24
CA ARG A 115 4.33 12.21 -10.73
C ARG A 115 5.48 13.12 -11.18
N ASP A 116 5.24 14.38 -11.47
CA ASP A 116 6.28 15.37 -11.80
C ASP A 116 6.79 16.17 -10.57
N SER A 117 6.30 15.86 -9.36
CA SER A 117 6.79 16.49 -8.12
C SER A 117 7.96 15.73 -7.51
N LEU A 118 8.72 16.39 -6.63
CA LEU A 118 9.84 15.83 -5.85
C LEU A 118 9.48 14.59 -4.98
N TYR A 119 8.21 14.16 -4.98
CA TYR A 119 7.63 13.03 -4.23
C TYR A 119 7.01 11.96 -5.13
N SER A 120 7.40 11.92 -6.40
CA SER A 120 6.97 10.91 -7.37
C SER A 120 7.27 9.50 -6.84
N TYR A 121 6.22 8.81 -6.44
CA TYR A 121 6.29 7.36 -6.29
C TYR A 121 6.21 6.81 -7.70
N ASP A 122 7.29 6.18 -8.18
CA ASP A 122 7.34 5.43 -9.44
C ASP A 122 6.44 4.19 -9.35
N GLY A 123 5.14 4.42 -9.35
CA GLY A 123 4.12 3.40 -9.14
C GLY A 123 3.13 3.38 -10.27
N ASP A 124 3.11 2.27 -11.01
CA ASP A 124 2.07 1.89 -11.97
C ASP A 124 0.66 1.77 -11.34
N LEU A 125 0.59 1.82 -10.01
CA LEU A 125 -0.62 1.59 -9.24
C LEU A 125 -1.75 2.54 -9.66
N PHE A 126 -1.45 3.81 -9.95
CA PHE A 126 -2.43 4.81 -10.40
C PHE A 126 -2.37 5.10 -11.90
N ASP A 127 -1.47 4.42 -12.64
CA ASP A 127 -1.34 4.62 -14.08
C ASP A 127 -2.62 4.12 -14.79
N PRO A 128 -3.35 4.99 -15.51
CA PRO A 128 -4.56 4.60 -16.20
C PRO A 128 -4.31 3.71 -17.42
N THR A 129 -3.11 3.70 -17.99
CA THR A 129 -2.74 2.88 -19.16
C THR A 129 -2.52 1.42 -18.78
N LYS A 130 -2.04 1.16 -17.56
CA LYS A 130 -1.82 -0.19 -17.02
C LYS A 130 -3.06 -0.80 -16.37
N ASN A 131 -4.09 0.01 -16.13
CA ASN A 131 -5.31 -0.39 -15.42
C ASN A 131 -6.58 0.06 -16.18
N THR A 132 -6.68 -0.32 -17.46
CA THR A 132 -7.75 0.14 -18.36
C THR A 132 -9.15 -0.24 -17.87
N SER A 133 -9.32 -1.43 -17.26
CA SER A 133 -10.61 -1.86 -16.73
C SER A 133 -11.16 -0.90 -15.66
N LEU A 134 -10.34 -0.46 -14.70
CA LEU A 134 -10.76 0.49 -13.66
C LEU A 134 -11.04 1.90 -14.21
N LYS A 135 -10.54 2.24 -15.40
CA LYS A 135 -10.85 3.50 -16.09
C LYS A 135 -12.27 3.46 -16.68
N GLU A 136 -12.63 2.33 -17.27
CA GLU A 136 -13.88 2.13 -18.02
C GLU A 136 -15.05 1.74 -17.11
N TRP A 137 -14.80 0.93 -16.08
CA TRP A 137 -15.85 0.44 -15.21
C TRP A 137 -16.43 1.51 -14.28
N GLU A 138 -17.65 1.26 -13.86
CA GLU A 138 -18.39 2.00 -12.84
C GLU A 138 -18.81 1.08 -11.70
N ILE A 139 -19.00 1.66 -10.52
CA ILE A 139 -19.54 0.94 -9.36
C ILE A 139 -20.52 1.86 -8.65
N GLU A 140 -21.68 1.32 -8.28
CA GLU A 140 -22.69 2.07 -7.53
C GLU A 140 -22.16 2.51 -6.16
N ASP A 141 -22.60 3.70 -5.76
CA ASP A 141 -22.19 4.38 -4.53
C ASP A 141 -22.50 3.54 -3.29
N SER A 142 -23.60 2.77 -3.29
CA SER A 142 -23.97 1.88 -2.18
C SER A 142 -22.88 0.82 -1.90
N TYR A 143 -22.43 0.08 -2.92
CA TYR A 143 -21.38 -0.93 -2.77
C TYR A 143 -20.02 -0.31 -2.45
N LEU A 144 -19.71 0.81 -3.10
CA LEU A 144 -18.43 1.50 -2.93
C LEU A 144 -18.32 2.11 -1.53
N SER A 145 -19.38 2.74 -1.04
CA SER A 145 -19.41 3.33 0.30
C SER A 145 -19.34 2.26 1.39
N ASP A 146 -20.07 1.16 1.25
CA ASP A 146 -19.96 -0.02 2.14
C ASP A 146 -18.50 -0.52 2.21
N ALA A 147 -17.86 -0.68 1.06
CA ALA A 147 -16.48 -1.16 0.99
C ALA A 147 -15.48 -0.19 1.65
N ILE A 148 -15.61 1.10 1.37
CA ILE A 148 -14.74 2.13 1.97
C ILE A 148 -14.97 2.23 3.47
N ASP A 149 -16.21 2.10 3.93
CA ASP A 149 -16.52 2.13 5.36
C ASP A 149 -15.86 0.97 6.11
N LEU A 150 -15.94 -0.24 5.55
CA LEU A 150 -15.33 -1.44 6.11
C LEU A 150 -13.81 -1.31 6.26
N ILE A 151 -13.11 -0.69 5.31
CA ILE A 151 -11.67 -0.44 5.44
C ILE A 151 -11.35 0.79 6.28
N SER A 152 -12.30 1.70 6.49
CA SER A 152 -12.05 2.96 7.23
C SER A 152 -12.32 2.83 8.71
N ARG A 153 -13.32 2.02 9.10
CA ARG A 153 -13.76 1.88 10.48
C ARG A 153 -13.77 0.42 10.95
N ILE A 154 -13.47 0.25 12.22
CA ILE A 154 -13.60 -1.02 12.93
C ILE A 154 -14.55 -0.85 14.11
N ARG A 155 -15.23 -1.92 14.49
CA ARG A 155 -16.02 -1.92 15.71
C ARG A 155 -15.06 -2.07 16.88
N ASP A 156 -15.03 -1.04 17.72
CA ASP A 156 -14.36 -1.10 19.01
C ASP A 156 -15.10 -2.11 19.90
N PRO A 157 -14.42 -3.18 20.36
CA PRO A 157 -15.06 -4.23 21.15
C PRO A 157 -15.46 -3.76 22.56
N ASP A 158 -14.75 -2.79 23.14
CA ASP A 158 -15.00 -2.28 24.49
C ASP A 158 -16.19 -1.32 24.49
N PHE A 159 -16.22 -0.39 23.54
CA PHE A 159 -17.26 0.65 23.45
C PHE A 159 -18.43 0.28 22.52
N LYS A 160 -18.32 -0.83 21.78
CA LYS A 160 -19.27 -1.29 20.73
C LYS A 160 -19.55 -0.25 19.64
N LYS A 161 -18.71 0.78 19.52
CA LYS A 161 -18.85 1.88 18.54
C LYS A 161 -17.89 1.67 17.37
N LEU A 162 -18.21 2.27 16.22
CA LEU A 162 -17.29 2.32 15.10
C LEU A 162 -16.24 3.41 15.34
N ILE A 163 -14.97 3.05 15.28
CA ILE A 163 -13.84 3.96 15.37
C ILE A 163 -13.05 3.90 14.06
N PHE A 164 -12.42 5.02 13.68
CA PHE A 164 -11.56 5.05 12.51
C PHE A 164 -10.26 4.31 12.77
N VAL A 165 -9.82 3.54 11.77
CA VAL A 165 -8.52 2.87 11.80
C VAL A 165 -7.42 3.91 11.61
N ASP A 166 -6.43 3.88 12.50
CA ASP A 166 -5.21 4.66 12.32
C ASP A 166 -4.23 3.91 11.40
N TYR A 167 -4.13 4.38 10.16
CA TYR A 167 -3.20 3.83 9.17
C TYR A 167 -1.74 4.25 9.42
N SER A 168 -1.46 5.17 10.35
CA SER A 168 -0.09 5.60 10.67
C SER A 168 0.73 4.50 11.36
N VAL A 169 0.03 3.65 12.13
CA VAL A 169 0.58 2.55 12.94
C VAL A 169 0.50 1.20 12.23
N LEU A 170 -0.18 1.15 11.09
CA LEU A 170 -0.34 -0.06 10.30
C LEU A 170 0.99 -0.42 9.64
N LYS A 171 1.63 -1.48 10.15
CA LYS A 171 2.93 -1.95 9.64
C LYS A 171 2.78 -2.44 8.20
N PHE A 172 3.76 -2.18 7.35
CA PHE A 172 3.82 -2.65 5.96
C PHE A 172 3.60 -4.17 5.84
N ARG A 173 4.05 -4.93 6.85
CA ARG A 173 3.78 -6.36 7.00
C ARG A 173 2.31 -6.77 6.90
N PHE A 174 1.41 -5.93 7.40
CA PHE A 174 -0.02 -6.19 7.31
C PHE A 174 -0.48 -6.27 5.85
N LEU A 175 -0.02 -5.35 4.99
CA LEU A 175 -0.37 -5.32 3.57
C LEU A 175 0.13 -6.55 2.81
N GLY A 176 1.34 -7.04 3.13
CA GLY A 176 1.84 -8.30 2.55
C GLY A 176 0.98 -9.50 2.92
N THR A 177 0.65 -9.66 4.22
CA THR A 177 -0.23 -10.76 4.68
C THR A 177 -1.67 -10.64 4.17
N LEU A 178 -2.09 -9.43 3.83
CA LEU A 178 -3.38 -9.16 3.22
C LEU A 178 -3.37 -9.56 1.74
N TYR A 179 -2.34 -9.15 0.98
CA TYR A 179 -2.20 -9.51 -0.43
C TYR A 179 -2.24 -11.03 -0.62
N GLU A 180 -1.40 -11.75 0.13
CA GLU A 180 -1.39 -13.21 0.13
C GLU A 180 -2.76 -13.77 0.50
N GLY A 181 -3.38 -13.20 1.53
CA GLY A 181 -4.70 -13.58 2.00
C GLY A 181 -5.76 -13.46 0.90
N LEU A 182 -5.79 -12.35 0.16
CA LEU A 182 -6.73 -12.10 -0.93
C LEU A 182 -6.52 -13.06 -2.10
N LEU A 183 -5.26 -13.43 -2.40
CA LEU A 183 -4.95 -14.39 -3.46
C LEU A 183 -5.49 -15.81 -3.19
N GLU A 184 -5.62 -16.21 -1.91
CA GLU A 184 -6.12 -17.52 -1.50
C GLU A 184 -7.62 -17.75 -1.80
N PHE A 185 -8.39 -16.68 -2.06
CA PHE A 185 -9.82 -16.81 -2.30
C PHE A 185 -10.15 -17.07 -3.76
N GLU A 186 -11.21 -17.83 -3.98
CA GLU A 186 -11.82 -18.06 -5.27
C GLU A 186 -13.27 -17.57 -5.24
N LEU A 187 -13.68 -16.94 -6.34
CA LEU A 187 -15.08 -16.66 -6.60
C LEU A 187 -15.73 -17.95 -7.09
N ILE A 188 -16.78 -18.37 -6.39
CA ILE A 188 -17.58 -19.54 -6.72
C ILE A 188 -19.05 -19.17 -6.61
N HIS A 189 -19.91 -19.80 -7.42
CA HIS A 189 -21.34 -19.65 -7.26
C HIS A 189 -21.80 -20.40 -6.00
N SER A 190 -22.52 -19.70 -5.14
CA SER A 190 -23.31 -20.28 -4.07
C SER A 190 -24.32 -21.26 -4.65
N LYS A 191 -24.80 -22.18 -3.82
CA LYS A 191 -25.91 -23.08 -4.16
C LYS A 191 -27.18 -22.32 -4.58
N ASN A 192 -27.29 -21.05 -4.21
CA ASN A 192 -28.44 -20.20 -4.51
C ASN A 192 -28.25 -19.33 -5.78
N GLY A 193 -27.14 -19.48 -6.51
CA GLY A 193 -26.81 -18.68 -7.69
C GLY A 193 -25.96 -17.42 -7.41
N ASP A 194 -25.92 -16.96 -6.16
CA ASP A 194 -25.14 -15.79 -5.75
C ASP A 194 -23.62 -16.02 -5.80
N LEU A 195 -22.84 -15.01 -6.17
CA LEU A 195 -21.38 -15.06 -6.08
C LEU A 195 -20.91 -15.12 -4.61
N SER A 196 -20.09 -16.11 -4.30
CA SER A 196 -19.49 -16.33 -2.98
C SER A 196 -17.97 -16.36 -3.09
N LEU A 197 -17.25 -15.91 -2.05
CA LEU A 197 -15.82 -16.15 -1.94
C LEU A 197 -15.56 -17.36 -1.04
N ILE A 198 -14.91 -18.40 -1.57
CA ILE A 198 -14.40 -19.51 -0.77
C ILE A 198 -12.89 -19.38 -0.64
N LYS A 199 -12.40 -19.58 0.59
CA LYS A 199 -10.97 -19.65 0.88
C LYS A 199 -10.42 -21.02 0.47
N ASN A 200 -9.57 -21.07 -0.54
CA ASN A 200 -8.93 -22.32 -0.95
C ASN A 200 -7.67 -22.57 -0.09
N ARG A 201 -7.86 -23.25 1.06
CA ARG A 201 -6.80 -23.53 2.04
C ARG A 201 -5.61 -24.32 1.47
N GLY A 202 -5.77 -25.01 0.34
CA GLY A 202 -4.74 -25.86 -0.27
C GLY A 202 -3.73 -25.14 -1.19
N LYS A 203 -3.98 -23.89 -1.60
CA LYS A 203 -3.11 -23.19 -2.58
C LYS A 203 -1.79 -22.70 -2.02
N LYS A 204 -1.69 -22.44 -0.70
CA LYS A 204 -0.44 -21.98 -0.05
C LYS A 204 0.74 -22.94 -0.25
N LYS A 205 0.50 -24.23 0.00
CA LYS A 205 1.54 -25.28 -0.13
C LYS A 205 1.95 -25.54 -1.58
N ARG A 206 1.07 -25.30 -2.56
CA ARG A 206 1.35 -25.53 -3.99
C ARG A 206 2.01 -24.36 -4.71
N LYS A 207 1.90 -23.12 -4.20
CA LYS A 207 2.49 -21.92 -4.82
C LYS A 207 3.81 -21.45 -4.18
N GLY A 208 4.31 -22.13 -3.14
CA GLY A 208 5.58 -21.78 -2.50
C GLY A 208 5.58 -20.44 -1.76
N ILE A 209 4.39 -19.90 -1.42
CA ILE A 209 4.25 -18.60 -0.77
C ILE A 209 4.35 -18.80 0.75
N PHE A 210 5.55 -18.60 1.29
CA PHE A 210 5.82 -18.68 2.73
C PHE A 210 6.40 -17.35 3.23
N TYR A 211 5.87 -16.89 4.36
CA TYR A 211 6.39 -15.71 5.04
C TYR A 211 7.58 -16.09 5.94
N THR A 212 8.69 -15.35 5.79
CA THR A 212 9.88 -15.49 6.66
C THR A 212 9.73 -14.64 7.91
N PRO A 213 9.81 -15.21 9.14
CA PRO A 213 9.80 -14.47 10.40
C PRO A 213 10.73 -13.25 10.41
N LYS A 214 10.32 -12.16 11.06
CA LYS A 214 11.02 -10.86 10.97
C LYS A 214 12.45 -10.95 11.49
N GLU A 215 12.63 -11.67 12.59
CA GLU A 215 13.91 -11.86 13.26
C GLU A 215 14.88 -12.59 12.34
N ILE A 216 14.37 -13.53 11.54
CA ILE A 216 15.13 -14.26 10.53
C ILE A 216 15.49 -13.34 9.35
N VAL A 217 14.51 -12.61 8.81
CA VAL A 217 14.77 -11.64 7.72
C VAL A 217 15.84 -10.64 8.12
N LYS A 218 15.71 -10.05 9.31
CA LYS A 218 16.67 -9.09 9.85
C LYS A 218 18.07 -9.67 9.97
N SER A 219 18.22 -10.86 10.57
CA SER A 219 19.54 -11.51 10.69
C SER A 219 20.15 -11.75 9.31
N ILE A 220 19.38 -12.32 8.37
CA ILE A 220 19.88 -12.62 7.02
C ILE A 220 20.34 -11.35 6.31
N VAL A 221 19.54 -10.29 6.35
CA VAL A 221 19.86 -9.01 5.70
C VAL A 221 21.08 -8.36 6.33
N GLU A 222 21.15 -8.31 7.66
CA GLU A 222 22.30 -7.75 8.38
C GLU A 222 23.59 -8.53 8.09
N ASP A 223 23.54 -9.86 8.15
CA ASP A 223 24.69 -10.73 7.89
C ASP A 223 25.18 -10.65 6.43
N LEU A 224 24.26 -10.46 5.48
CA LEU A 224 24.58 -10.29 4.06
C LEU A 224 25.15 -8.91 3.74
N LEU A 225 24.50 -7.83 4.20
CA LEU A 225 24.84 -6.47 3.78
C LEU A 225 26.04 -5.90 4.54
N LYS A 226 26.24 -6.27 5.81
CA LYS A 226 27.36 -5.78 6.62
C LYS A 226 28.75 -5.99 5.97
N PRO A 227 29.12 -7.18 5.44
CA PRO A 227 30.40 -7.33 4.76
C PRO A 227 30.48 -6.49 3.47
N ILE A 228 29.38 -6.37 2.71
CA ILE A 228 29.33 -5.59 1.46
C ILE A 228 29.54 -4.11 1.74
N VAL A 229 28.86 -3.55 2.74
CA VAL A 229 29.02 -2.15 3.17
C VAL A 229 30.48 -1.91 3.58
N LYS A 230 31.06 -2.78 4.42
CA LYS A 230 32.47 -2.65 4.82
C LYS A 230 33.43 -2.66 3.64
N GLN A 231 33.20 -3.54 2.66
CA GLN A 231 34.02 -3.60 1.46
C GLN A 231 33.92 -2.27 0.68
N LYS A 232 32.71 -1.78 0.41
CA LYS A 232 32.49 -0.53 -0.34
C LYS A 232 33.13 0.68 0.32
N LEU A 233 33.01 0.81 1.64
CA LEU A 233 33.65 1.89 2.39
C LEU A 233 35.19 1.81 2.41
N ASN A 234 35.75 0.59 2.38
CA ASN A 234 37.20 0.44 2.28
C ASN A 234 37.72 0.79 0.86
N GLU A 235 37.00 0.39 -0.19
CA GLU A 235 37.32 0.78 -1.57
C GLU A 235 37.27 2.31 -1.76
N ALA A 236 36.30 2.99 -1.12
CA ALA A 236 36.12 4.45 -1.19
C ALA A 236 37.38 5.22 -0.74
N LYS A 237 38.04 4.76 0.33
CA LYS A 237 39.28 5.37 0.87
C LYS A 237 40.42 5.44 -0.15
N HIS A 238 40.39 4.58 -1.17
CA HIS A 238 41.42 4.51 -2.21
C HIS A 238 41.01 5.22 -3.51
N ASN A 239 39.72 5.51 -3.70
CA ASN A 239 39.16 5.95 -4.98
C ASN A 239 38.57 7.38 -4.97
N THR A 240 38.98 8.24 -4.02
CA THR A 240 38.52 9.64 -3.86
C THR A 240 37.00 9.83 -3.72
N GLN A 241 36.25 8.74 -3.56
CA GLN A 241 34.80 8.74 -3.39
C GLN A 241 34.46 8.95 -1.92
N THR A 242 33.37 9.66 -1.62
CA THR A 242 32.89 9.78 -0.23
C THR A 242 32.30 8.45 0.27
N ASP A 243 32.27 8.26 1.59
CA ASP A 243 31.66 7.07 2.19
C ASP A 243 30.16 6.98 1.82
N SER A 244 29.47 8.13 1.75
CA SER A 244 28.05 8.18 1.38
C SER A 244 27.81 7.80 -0.09
N GLU A 245 28.63 8.28 -1.02
CA GLU A 245 28.56 7.88 -2.44
C GLU A 245 28.86 6.39 -2.63
N ALA A 246 29.85 5.87 -1.90
CA ALA A 246 30.22 4.46 -1.98
C ALA A 246 29.10 3.54 -1.49
N LEU A 247 28.43 3.90 -0.39
CA LEU A 247 27.27 3.16 0.09
C LEU A 247 26.10 3.20 -0.90
N LEU A 248 25.81 4.37 -1.46
CA LEU A 248 24.73 4.56 -2.45
C LEU A 248 24.98 3.81 -3.77
N SER A 249 26.21 3.37 -4.03
CA SER A 249 26.55 2.54 -5.20
C SER A 249 26.08 1.08 -5.08
N ILE A 250 25.70 0.62 -3.88
CA ILE A 250 25.21 -0.75 -3.66
C ILE A 250 23.89 -0.95 -4.41
N LYS A 251 23.77 -2.05 -5.15
CA LYS A 251 22.53 -2.46 -5.85
C LYS A 251 22.01 -3.77 -5.27
N ILE A 252 20.72 -3.82 -4.94
CA ILE A 252 20.06 -4.98 -4.36
C ILE A 252 18.94 -5.44 -5.29
N LEU A 253 18.94 -6.74 -5.60
CA LEU A 253 17.90 -7.38 -6.41
C LEU A 253 17.33 -8.58 -5.66
N ASP A 254 16.01 -8.61 -5.50
CA ASP A 254 15.28 -9.77 -5.01
C ASP A 254 14.31 -10.28 -6.10
N ASN A 255 14.73 -11.33 -6.82
CA ASN A 255 13.99 -11.91 -7.95
C ASN A 255 12.66 -12.56 -7.53
N ALA A 256 12.46 -12.83 -6.23
CA ALA A 256 11.27 -13.48 -5.71
C ALA A 256 10.72 -12.73 -4.49
N MET A 257 10.77 -11.39 -4.55
CA MET A 257 10.52 -10.52 -3.40
C MET A 257 9.16 -10.70 -2.73
N GLY A 258 8.17 -11.24 -3.46
CA GLY A 258 6.80 -11.35 -2.97
C GLY A 258 6.28 -9.97 -2.58
N CYS A 259 5.98 -9.77 -1.30
CA CYS A 259 5.58 -8.48 -0.75
C CYS A 259 6.75 -7.59 -0.27
N GLY A 260 8.00 -7.94 -0.58
CA GLY A 260 9.15 -7.05 -0.47
C GLY A 260 9.82 -6.98 0.91
N TYR A 261 9.65 -7.98 1.79
CA TYR A 261 10.20 -7.90 3.16
C TYR A 261 11.72 -7.80 3.21
N PHE A 262 12.42 -8.57 2.37
CA PHE A 262 13.89 -8.50 2.32
C PHE A 262 14.36 -7.13 1.83
N LEU A 263 13.68 -6.57 0.82
CA LEU A 263 13.97 -5.22 0.31
C LEU A 263 13.64 -4.14 1.34
N GLU A 264 12.52 -4.23 2.04
CA GLU A 264 12.16 -3.30 3.13
C GLU A 264 13.23 -3.29 4.23
N GLU A 265 13.65 -4.47 4.70
CA GLU A 265 14.66 -4.57 5.75
C GLU A 265 16.05 -4.15 5.24
N ALA A 266 16.37 -4.41 3.97
CA ALA A 266 17.60 -3.92 3.34
C ALA A 266 17.64 -2.39 3.28
N VAL A 267 16.52 -1.75 2.92
CA VAL A 267 16.37 -0.29 2.96
C VAL A 267 16.54 0.23 4.37
N GLU A 268 15.92 -0.42 5.37
CA GLU A 268 16.06 -0.05 6.78
C GLU A 268 17.51 -0.14 7.27
N TYR A 269 18.22 -1.21 6.90
CA TYR A 269 19.63 -1.41 7.25
C TYR A 269 20.53 -0.35 6.61
N LEU A 270 20.49 -0.23 5.28
CA LEU A 270 21.34 0.72 4.54
C LEU A 270 21.03 2.18 4.90
N ALA A 271 19.77 2.52 5.18
CA ALA A 271 19.41 3.88 5.57
C ALA A 271 19.99 4.25 6.94
N LYS A 272 20.10 3.29 7.88
CA LYS A 272 20.78 3.53 9.16
C LYS A 272 22.27 3.78 8.97
N GLU A 273 22.93 2.94 8.19
CA GLU A 273 24.35 3.09 7.86
C GLU A 273 24.61 4.43 7.16
N LEU A 274 23.81 4.77 6.13
CA LEU A 274 23.90 6.04 5.42
C LEU A 274 23.67 7.24 6.35
N ASN A 275 22.68 7.16 7.23
CA ASN A 275 22.42 8.23 8.19
C ASN A 275 23.60 8.44 9.15
N THR A 276 24.23 7.35 9.63
CA THR A 276 25.44 7.42 10.45
C THR A 276 26.62 8.03 9.69
N ILE A 277 26.82 7.67 8.42
CA ILE A 277 27.87 8.24 7.57
C ILE A 277 27.66 9.74 7.37
N LEU A 278 26.46 10.15 6.96
CA LEU A 278 26.13 11.55 6.70
C LEU A 278 26.30 12.42 7.96
N LEU A 279 25.98 11.89 9.15
CA LEU A 279 26.24 12.58 10.42
C LEU A 279 27.73 12.76 10.71
N LYS A 280 28.57 11.79 10.34
CA LYS A 280 30.03 11.89 10.48
C LYS A 280 30.64 12.88 9.50
N GLU A 281 30.22 12.83 8.24
CA GLU A 281 30.65 13.76 7.18
C GLU A 281 30.30 15.21 7.56
N LYS A 282 29.08 15.45 8.06
CA LYS A 282 28.68 16.79 8.55
C LYS A 282 29.51 17.29 9.73
N ASN A 283 29.90 16.43 10.67
CA ASN A 283 30.71 16.85 11.82
C ASN A 283 32.15 17.25 11.45
N CYS A 284 32.60 16.91 10.25
CA CYS A 284 33.91 17.34 9.72
C CYS A 284 33.85 18.73 9.03
N GLU A 285 32.65 19.26 8.76
CA GLU A 285 32.43 20.57 8.14
C GLU A 285 31.79 21.52 9.18
N GLU A 286 32.52 22.53 9.65
CA GLU A 286 32.02 23.45 10.68
C GLU A 286 30.75 24.22 10.24
N SER A 287 29.71 24.10 11.08
CA SER A 287 28.55 24.98 11.29
C SER A 287 27.79 25.52 10.07
N SER A 288 26.62 24.93 9.81
CA SER A 288 25.40 25.72 9.58
C SER A 288 24.15 24.93 9.98
N VAL A 289 23.29 25.59 10.75
CA VAL A 289 21.93 25.15 11.08
C VAL A 289 21.15 25.09 9.77
N ILE A 290 20.76 23.90 9.31
CA ILE A 290 19.52 23.54 8.59
C ILE A 290 19.57 22.00 8.30
N ASP A 291 18.53 21.31 8.76
CA ASP A 291 18.20 19.87 8.62
C ASP A 291 19.31 18.83 8.88
N SER A 292 19.25 18.19 10.05
CA SER A 292 19.81 16.85 10.23
C SER A 292 19.25 15.94 9.13
N PRO A 293 20.06 15.11 8.45
CA PRO A 293 19.52 14.05 7.62
C PRO A 293 18.57 13.25 8.49
N THR A 294 17.28 13.27 8.16
CA THR A 294 16.33 12.42 8.84
C THR A 294 16.48 11.03 8.25
N LEU A 295 16.30 9.99 9.07
CA LEU A 295 16.26 8.60 8.62
C LEU A 295 15.29 8.42 7.42
N ILE A 296 14.26 9.26 7.33
CA ILE A 296 13.31 9.34 6.20
C ILE A 296 14.03 9.73 4.90
N LEU A 297 14.88 10.75 4.91
CA LEU A 297 15.64 11.18 3.74
C LEU A 297 16.67 10.12 3.32
N ALA A 298 17.34 9.49 4.29
CA ALA A 298 18.26 8.38 4.01
C ALA A 298 17.52 7.22 3.33
N LYS A 299 16.36 6.79 3.85
CA LYS A 299 15.50 5.78 3.23
C LYS A 299 15.12 6.13 1.79
N LYS A 300 14.77 7.39 1.53
CA LYS A 300 14.45 7.85 0.17
C LYS A 300 15.64 7.70 -0.79
N LYS A 301 16.84 8.11 -0.36
CA LYS A 301 18.06 7.97 -1.18
C LYS A 301 18.38 6.50 -1.46
N ILE A 302 18.24 5.62 -0.47
CA ILE A 302 18.44 4.18 -0.67
C ILE A 302 17.40 3.60 -1.64
N LEU A 303 16.12 3.97 -1.50
CA LEU A 303 15.07 3.49 -2.41
C LEU A 303 15.30 3.92 -3.85
N SER A 304 15.80 5.13 -4.10
CA SER A 304 16.01 5.62 -5.47
C SER A 304 17.32 5.20 -6.11
N GLN A 305 18.32 4.81 -5.31
CA GLN A 305 19.67 4.52 -5.81
C GLN A 305 20.11 3.08 -5.60
N CYS A 306 19.55 2.33 -4.65
CA CYS A 306 20.04 1.00 -4.32
C CYS A 306 19.07 -0.13 -4.67
N ILE A 307 17.77 0.15 -4.76
CA ILE A 307 16.70 -0.78 -5.10
C ILE A 307 16.26 -0.50 -6.54
#